data_AF-A0A5K1BVW9-F1
#
_entry.id   AF-A0A5K1BVW9-F1
#
_cell.length_a   1.000
_cell.length_b   1.000
_cell.length_c   1.000
_cell.angle_alpha   90.00
_cell.angle_beta   90.00
_cell.angle_gamma   90.00
#
_symmetry.space_group_name_H-M   'P 1'
#
loop_
_entity.id
_entity.type
_entity.pdbx_description
1 polymer ?
#
loop_
_entity_poly.entity_id
_entity_poly.type
_entity_poly.pdbx_seq_one_letter_code
_entity_poly.pdbx_strand_id
1 'polypeptide(L)'
;AVTYVGNAYFLENDIRMKADLDGLGALGDVGWYCIRSILWAVDYQLPKTVTAIRGSVSRSAAGVLLSCGSSLQWDDGRVATFHCSFDANLTMHLTVTGTRGTLVLHDFTLPCEDDSATFSFSSGTGLSAQEREWRPFPSIEHRVRTDLTQEACMVREFA
;
A
#
# COMPACT_ATOMS: atom_id res chain seq x y z
N ALA A 1 -2.89 -0.20 -1.61
CA ALA A 1 -2.72 -1.39 -2.47
C ALA A 1 -1.34 -1.34 -3.08
N VAL A 2 -0.68 -2.48 -3.19
CA VAL A 2 0.61 -2.61 -3.88
C VAL A 2 0.54 -3.78 -4.84
N THR A 3 0.57 -3.50 -6.14
CA THR A 3 0.37 -4.51 -7.19
C THR A 3 1.32 -4.27 -8.36
N TYR A 4 1.62 -5.31 -9.12
CA TYR A 4 2.25 -5.24 -10.44
C TYR A 4 1.89 -6.48 -11.27
N VAL A 5 2.14 -6.45 -12.58
CA VAL A 5 1.91 -7.63 -13.44
C VAL A 5 3.21 -8.41 -13.61
N GLY A 6 3.24 -9.64 -13.12
CA GLY A 6 4.33 -10.58 -13.37
C GLY A 6 4.32 -11.05 -14.82
N ASN A 7 5.45 -10.94 -15.52
CA ASN A 7 5.56 -11.49 -16.87
C ASN A 7 5.65 -13.04 -16.83
N ALA A 8 5.55 -13.69 -17.99
CA ALA A 8 5.58 -15.16 -18.07
C ALA A 8 6.84 -15.77 -17.43
N TYR A 9 8.01 -15.14 -17.63
CA TYR A 9 9.26 -15.60 -17.04
C TYR A 9 9.23 -15.52 -15.51
N PHE A 10 8.74 -14.42 -14.95
CA PHE A 10 8.57 -14.24 -13.51
C PHE A 10 7.63 -15.30 -12.93
N LEU A 11 6.47 -15.50 -13.54
CA LEU A 11 5.46 -16.46 -13.07
C LEU A 11 5.97 -17.90 -13.06
N GLU A 12 6.90 -18.25 -13.95
CA GLU A 12 7.48 -19.58 -14.05
C GLU A 12 8.74 -19.76 -13.20
N ASN A 13 9.60 -18.74 -13.08
CA ASN A 13 10.97 -18.91 -12.60
C ASN A 13 11.28 -18.20 -11.28
N ASP A 14 10.56 -17.14 -10.93
CA ASP A 14 10.90 -16.33 -9.75
C ASP A 14 10.71 -17.13 -8.45
N ILE A 15 11.59 -16.88 -7.48
CA ILE A 15 11.55 -17.55 -6.17
C ILE A 15 10.24 -17.28 -5.42
N ARG A 16 9.60 -16.12 -5.69
CA ARG A 16 8.29 -15.74 -5.13
C ARG A 16 7.16 -16.60 -5.68
N MET A 17 7.41 -17.43 -6.70
CA MET A 17 6.46 -18.36 -7.29
C MET A 17 6.68 -19.80 -6.84
N LYS A 18 7.66 -20.05 -5.96
CA LYS A 18 8.06 -21.37 -5.46
C LYS A 18 7.64 -21.51 -3.99
N ALA A 19 6.79 -22.50 -3.71
CA ALA A 19 6.23 -22.69 -2.37
C ALA A 19 7.29 -23.03 -1.29
N ASP A 20 8.44 -23.54 -1.72
CA ASP A 20 9.58 -23.95 -0.91
C ASP A 20 10.70 -22.89 -0.80
N LEU A 21 10.54 -21.73 -1.45
CA LEU A 21 11.44 -20.57 -1.32
C LEU A 21 10.67 -19.38 -0.70
N ASP A 22 10.43 -18.31 -1.45
CA ASP A 22 9.64 -17.14 -1.03
C ASP A 22 8.14 -17.42 -1.20
N GLY A 23 7.68 -18.55 -0.67
CA GLY A 23 6.36 -19.15 -0.92
C GLY A 23 5.14 -18.37 -0.41
N LEU A 24 5.35 -17.24 0.27
CA LEU A 24 4.27 -16.32 0.66
C LEU A 24 3.70 -15.55 -0.54
N GLY A 25 4.40 -15.53 -1.68
CA GLY A 25 3.95 -14.91 -2.92
C GLY A 25 3.66 -13.43 -2.77
N ALA A 26 2.61 -12.96 -3.44
CA ALA A 26 2.23 -11.54 -3.44
C ALA A 26 1.99 -10.99 -2.03
N LEU A 27 1.52 -11.81 -1.09
CA LEU A 27 1.33 -11.36 0.30
C LEU A 27 2.66 -11.05 1.00
N GLY A 28 3.67 -11.91 0.81
CA GLY A 28 4.99 -11.72 1.42
C GLY A 28 5.81 -10.63 0.74
N ASP A 29 5.70 -10.53 -0.59
CA ASP A 29 6.48 -9.58 -1.38
C ASP A 29 5.89 -8.16 -1.35
N VAL A 30 4.69 -7.97 -1.92
CA VAL A 30 4.06 -6.66 -2.03
C VAL A 30 3.06 -6.36 -0.92
N GLY A 31 2.42 -7.40 -0.37
CA GLY A 31 1.51 -7.26 0.77
C GLY A 31 2.21 -6.76 2.04
N TRP A 32 3.51 -7.04 2.20
CA TRP A 32 4.31 -6.55 3.32
C TRP A 32 4.32 -5.02 3.41
N TYR A 33 4.48 -4.32 2.29
CA TYR A 33 4.43 -2.85 2.25
C TYR A 33 3.06 -2.31 2.67
N CYS A 34 1.97 -2.98 2.26
CA CYS A 34 0.62 -2.63 2.69
C CYS A 34 0.47 -2.78 4.21
N ILE A 35 0.90 -3.91 4.78
CA ILE A 35 0.80 -4.16 6.22
C ILE A 35 1.67 -3.15 6.99
N ARG A 36 2.90 -2.89 6.51
CA ARG A 36 3.81 -1.93 7.13
C ARG A 36 3.24 -0.52 7.16
N SER A 37 2.70 -0.03 6.04
CA SER A 37 2.11 1.32 5.95
C SER A 37 0.87 1.46 6.83
N ILE A 38 0.03 0.42 6.90
CA ILE A 38 -1.11 0.38 7.83
C ILE A 38 -0.63 0.47 9.27
N LEU A 39 0.34 -0.36 9.67
CA LEU A 39 0.89 -0.34 11.02
C LEU A 39 1.51 1.01 11.36
N TRP A 40 2.28 1.61 10.46
CA TRP A 40 2.82 2.95 10.63
C TRP A 40 1.71 3.99 10.87
N ALA A 41 0.63 3.95 10.10
CA ALA A 41 -0.49 4.89 10.22
C ALA A 41 -1.26 4.78 11.55
N VAL A 42 -1.16 3.64 12.24
CA VAL A 42 -1.82 3.38 13.53
C VAL A 42 -0.84 3.25 14.70
N ASP A 43 0.37 3.84 14.57
CA ASP A 43 1.40 3.83 15.60
C ASP A 43 1.83 2.42 16.03
N TYR A 44 1.98 1.53 15.05
CA TYR A 44 2.40 0.13 15.16
C TYR A 44 1.53 -0.73 16.09
N GLN A 45 0.33 -0.26 16.44
CA GLN A 45 -0.61 -1.03 17.23
C GLN A 45 -1.16 -2.19 16.40
N LEU A 46 -1.06 -3.42 16.91
CA LEU A 46 -1.56 -4.60 16.21
C LEU A 46 -3.09 -4.60 16.15
N PRO A 47 -3.69 -5.04 15.03
CA PRO A 47 -5.13 -5.23 14.94
C PRO A 47 -5.58 -6.36 15.87
N LYS A 48 -6.86 -6.35 16.24
CA LYS A 48 -7.48 -7.46 16.97
C LYS A 48 -7.93 -8.57 16.06
N THR A 49 -8.39 -8.22 14.87
CA THR A 49 -8.81 -9.21 13.87
C THR A 49 -8.27 -8.86 12.50
N VAL A 50 -7.95 -9.90 11.74
CA VAL A 50 -7.53 -9.81 10.34
C VAL A 50 -8.37 -10.82 9.56
N THR A 51 -9.03 -10.37 8.50
CA THR A 51 -9.91 -11.21 7.68
C THR A 51 -9.51 -11.09 6.22
N ALA A 52 -9.33 -12.22 5.53
CA ALA A 52 -9.12 -12.23 4.09
C ALA A 52 -10.44 -11.92 3.36
N ILE A 53 -10.39 -11.07 2.33
CA ILE A 53 -11.57 -10.69 1.54
C ILE A 53 -11.88 -11.84 0.56
N ARG A 54 -13.07 -12.42 0.67
CA ARG A 54 -13.51 -13.51 -0.22
C ARG A 54 -13.52 -13.06 -1.68
N GLY A 55 -13.11 -13.95 -2.59
CA GLY A 55 -13.05 -13.69 -4.03
C GLY A 55 -11.83 -12.88 -4.50
N SER A 56 -11.07 -12.27 -3.60
CA SER A 56 -9.83 -11.53 -3.94
C SER A 56 -8.57 -12.41 -3.99
N VAL A 57 -8.69 -13.67 -3.57
CA VAL A 57 -7.58 -14.61 -3.42
C VAL A 57 -7.42 -15.44 -4.70
N SER A 58 -6.28 -15.29 -5.38
CA SER A 58 -5.85 -16.17 -6.48
C SER A 58 -4.54 -16.86 -6.11
N ARG A 59 -4.32 -18.06 -6.66
CA ARG A 59 -3.13 -18.87 -6.40
C ARG A 59 -2.57 -19.45 -7.69
N SER A 60 -1.25 -19.64 -7.72
CA SER A 60 -0.58 -20.39 -8.78
C SER A 60 -0.88 -21.90 -8.67
N ALA A 61 -0.49 -22.67 -9.68
CA ALA A 61 -0.57 -24.14 -9.64
C ALA A 61 0.23 -24.75 -8.48
N ALA A 62 1.29 -24.08 -8.04
CA ALA A 62 2.09 -24.47 -6.87
C ALA A 62 1.48 -24.04 -5.53
N GLY A 63 0.28 -23.44 -5.53
CA GLY A 63 -0.43 -23.00 -4.34
C GLY A 63 0.03 -21.65 -3.77
N VAL A 64 0.97 -20.95 -4.42
CA VAL A 64 1.48 -19.66 -3.98
C VAL A 64 0.47 -18.55 -4.26
N LEU A 65 0.33 -17.57 -3.34
CA LEU A 65 -0.60 -16.44 -3.50
C LEU A 65 -0.16 -15.53 -4.65
N LEU A 66 -1.03 -15.37 -5.65
CA LEU A 66 -0.86 -14.41 -6.75
C LEU A 66 -1.54 -13.08 -6.45
N SER A 67 -2.70 -13.11 -5.82
CA SER A 67 -3.43 -11.92 -5.36
C SER A 67 -4.11 -12.23 -4.04
N CYS A 68 -4.20 -11.23 -3.17
CA CYS A 68 -5.12 -11.26 -2.02
C CYS A 68 -5.49 -9.85 -1.55
N GLY A 69 -6.66 -9.73 -0.94
CA GLY A 69 -7.04 -8.57 -0.16
C GLY A 69 -7.42 -8.96 1.26
N SER A 70 -7.29 -8.03 2.19
CA SER A 70 -7.62 -8.25 3.61
C SER A 70 -8.16 -7.00 4.26
N SER A 71 -8.96 -7.18 5.32
CA SER A 71 -9.37 -6.14 6.26
C SER A 71 -8.77 -6.40 7.65
N LEU A 72 -8.37 -5.32 8.32
CA LEU A 72 -7.81 -5.30 9.67
C LEU A 72 -8.72 -4.41 10.54
N GLN A 73 -8.98 -4.82 11.78
CA GLN A 73 -9.86 -4.10 12.71
C GLN A 73 -9.24 -3.99 14.10
N TRP A 74 -9.42 -2.83 14.75
CA TRP A 74 -9.01 -2.54 16.12
C TRP A 74 -10.25 -2.34 17.03
N ASP A 75 -10.10 -2.51 18.34
CA ASP A 75 -11.20 -2.40 19.32
C ASP A 75 -11.81 -0.99 19.39
N ASP A 76 -11.02 0.04 19.03
CA ASP A 76 -11.46 1.43 19.03
C ASP A 76 -12.15 1.88 17.72
N GLY A 77 -12.47 0.91 16.86
CA GLY A 77 -13.22 1.15 15.62
C GLY A 77 -12.36 1.57 14.43
N ARG A 78 -11.03 1.68 14.57
CA ARG A 78 -10.15 1.84 13.41
C ARG A 78 -10.23 0.60 12.51
N VAL A 79 -10.17 0.86 11.21
CA VAL A 79 -10.21 -0.16 10.17
C VAL A 79 -9.17 0.13 9.10
N ALA A 80 -8.64 -0.92 8.49
CA ALA A 80 -7.79 -0.80 7.32
C ALA A 80 -8.10 -1.92 6.34
N THR A 81 -7.87 -1.67 5.06
CA THR A 81 -7.94 -2.68 4.02
C THR A 81 -6.74 -2.58 3.10
N PHE A 82 -6.27 -3.71 2.59
CA PHE A 82 -5.29 -3.70 1.52
C PHE A 82 -5.62 -4.73 0.44
N HIS A 83 -4.99 -4.53 -0.72
CA HIS A 83 -4.94 -5.46 -1.84
C HIS A 83 -3.51 -5.52 -2.35
N CYS A 84 -3.03 -6.72 -2.62
CA CYS A 84 -1.71 -6.97 -3.17
C CYS A 84 -1.79 -8.07 -4.23
N SER A 85 -1.05 -7.92 -5.34
CA SER A 85 -1.27 -8.75 -6.54
C SER A 85 -0.09 -8.74 -7.51
N PHE A 86 0.17 -9.89 -8.13
CA PHE A 86 1.02 -10.09 -9.31
C PHE A 86 0.23 -10.08 -10.63
N ASP A 87 -1.09 -9.88 -10.58
CA ASP A 87 -2.01 -9.95 -11.73
C ASP A 87 -2.71 -8.60 -12.02
N ALA A 88 -2.26 -7.51 -11.41
CA ALA A 88 -2.88 -6.18 -11.55
C ALA A 88 -1.83 -5.10 -11.85
N ASN A 89 -2.22 -4.06 -12.60
CA ASN A 89 -1.30 -2.99 -13.03
C ASN A 89 -0.48 -2.40 -11.88
N LEU A 90 0.74 -1.95 -12.17
CA LEU A 90 1.61 -1.29 -11.20
C LEU A 90 0.84 -0.20 -10.44
N THR A 91 0.69 -0.40 -9.13
CA THR A 91 -0.01 0.51 -8.22
C THR A 91 0.72 0.49 -6.89
N MET A 92 1.04 1.66 -6.34
CA MET A 92 1.71 1.81 -5.05
C MET A 92 0.98 2.87 -4.23
N HIS A 93 -0.29 2.60 -3.93
CA HIS A 93 -1.23 3.61 -3.42
C HIS A 93 -1.53 3.43 -1.93
N LEU A 94 -1.44 4.52 -1.17
CA LEU A 94 -1.79 4.60 0.24
C LEU A 94 -2.77 5.76 0.46
N THR A 95 -3.85 5.50 1.19
CA THR A 95 -4.78 6.52 1.68
C THR A 95 -4.95 6.32 3.18
N VAL A 96 -4.73 7.39 3.95
CA VAL A 96 -4.95 7.42 5.40
C VAL A 96 -5.94 8.52 5.71
N THR A 97 -7.07 8.16 6.33
CA THR A 97 -8.11 9.10 6.70
C THR A 97 -8.23 9.19 8.22
N GLY A 98 -8.04 10.39 8.74
CA GLY A 98 -8.29 10.72 10.14
C GLY A 98 -9.51 11.64 10.29
N THR A 99 -9.79 12.03 11.53
CA THR A 99 -10.93 12.90 11.84
C THR A 99 -10.80 14.33 11.33
N ARG A 100 -9.58 14.77 10.98
CA ARG A 100 -9.29 16.15 10.53
C ARG A 100 -8.75 16.23 9.12
N GLY A 101 -8.46 15.12 8.47
CA GLY A 101 -7.85 15.15 7.15
C GLY A 101 -7.55 13.79 6.56
N THR A 102 -7.13 13.83 5.30
CA THR A 102 -6.80 12.68 4.48
C THR A 102 -5.43 12.88 3.84
N LEU A 103 -4.58 11.87 3.98
CA LEU A 103 -3.27 11.76 3.34
C LEU A 103 -3.36 10.74 2.20
N VAL A 104 -2.82 11.08 1.03
CA VAL A 104 -2.79 10.22 -0.15
C VAL A 104 -1.38 10.19 -0.74
N LEU A 105 -0.86 9.00 -1.04
CA LEU A 105 0.41 8.79 -1.73
C LEU A 105 0.18 7.80 -2.88
N HIS A 106 0.73 8.10 -4.05
CA HIS A 106 0.56 7.27 -5.26
C HIS A 106 1.77 6.38 -5.58
N ASP A 107 2.88 6.60 -4.88
CA ASP A 107 4.19 6.00 -5.11
C ASP A 107 4.92 5.66 -3.78
N PHE A 108 4.16 5.30 -2.72
CA PHE A 108 4.70 5.24 -1.35
C PHE A 108 5.81 4.19 -1.11
N THR A 109 5.94 3.19 -2.00
CA THR A 109 6.98 2.16 -1.88
C THR A 109 8.21 2.46 -2.72
N LEU A 110 8.03 3.15 -3.84
CA LEU A 110 9.09 3.53 -4.77
C LEU A 110 8.64 4.83 -5.45
N PRO A 111 9.31 5.97 -5.19
CA PRO A 111 8.94 7.25 -5.75
C PRO A 111 8.96 7.22 -7.29
N CYS A 112 8.11 8.02 -7.92
CA CYS A 112 8.13 8.13 -9.39
C CYS A 112 9.41 8.80 -9.92
N GLU A 113 10.07 9.62 -9.10
CA GLU A 113 11.26 10.39 -9.46
C GLU A 113 12.38 10.13 -8.44
N ASP A 114 13.60 9.95 -8.91
CA ASP A 114 14.75 9.56 -8.08
C ASP A 114 15.12 10.61 -7.01
N ASP A 115 14.83 11.88 -7.28
CA ASP A 115 15.21 13.03 -6.45
C ASP A 115 14.04 13.64 -5.68
N SER A 116 12.84 13.02 -5.74
CA SER A 116 11.70 13.52 -4.99
C SER A 116 10.58 12.51 -4.74
N ALA A 117 9.87 12.71 -3.63
CA ALA A 117 8.66 11.97 -3.28
C ALA A 117 7.47 12.93 -3.19
N THR A 118 6.27 12.44 -3.53
CA THR A 118 5.04 13.25 -3.54
C THR A 118 3.97 12.70 -2.61
N PHE A 119 3.19 13.60 -2.02
CA PHE A 119 1.98 13.23 -1.28
C PHE A 119 0.94 14.35 -1.36
N SER A 120 -0.33 13.99 -1.31
CA SER A 120 -1.43 14.95 -1.18
C SER A 120 -1.99 14.92 0.23
N PHE A 121 -2.19 16.09 0.83
CA PHE A 121 -2.83 16.22 2.13
C PHE A 121 -4.00 17.20 2.07
N SER A 122 -5.13 16.80 2.65
CA SER A 122 -6.32 17.64 2.76
C SER A 122 -6.78 17.69 4.21
N SER A 123 -7.07 18.88 4.72
CA SER A 123 -7.49 19.09 6.11
C SER A 123 -8.77 19.90 6.19
N GLY A 124 -9.62 19.60 7.18
CA GLY A 124 -10.86 20.34 7.44
C GLY A 124 -11.89 20.21 6.31
N THR A 125 -11.83 19.12 5.56
CA THR A 125 -12.65 18.89 4.39
C THR A 125 -14.10 18.53 4.76
N GLY A 126 -15.08 19.21 4.17
CA GLY A 126 -16.50 19.02 4.43
C GLY A 126 -17.38 19.44 3.25
N LEU A 127 -18.65 19.03 3.27
CA LEU A 127 -19.62 19.41 2.25
C LEU A 127 -20.01 20.88 2.39
N SER A 128 -20.27 21.55 1.27
CA SER A 128 -20.90 22.87 1.27
C SER A 128 -22.32 22.79 1.86
N ALA A 129 -22.89 23.92 2.25
CA ALA A 129 -24.22 23.96 2.88
C ALA A 129 -25.34 23.36 2.01
N GLN A 130 -25.17 23.35 0.68
CA GLN A 130 -26.10 22.73 -0.27
C GLN A 130 -25.63 21.34 -0.74
N GLU A 131 -24.54 20.81 -0.17
CA GLU A 131 -23.93 19.51 -0.48
C GLU A 131 -23.56 19.32 -1.97
N ARG A 132 -23.46 20.42 -2.72
CA ARG A 132 -23.09 20.42 -4.15
C ARG A 132 -21.59 20.40 -4.38
N GLU A 133 -20.82 20.77 -3.37
CA GLU A 133 -19.38 20.94 -3.46
C GLU A 133 -18.71 20.41 -2.20
N TRP A 134 -17.46 20.01 -2.34
CA TRP A 134 -16.58 19.61 -1.26
C TRP A 134 -15.50 20.67 -1.05
N ARG A 135 -15.28 21.14 0.19
CA ARG A 135 -14.32 22.21 0.52
C ARG A 135 -13.55 21.96 1.82
N PRO A 136 -12.28 22.41 1.94
CA PRO A 136 -11.43 22.87 0.83
C PRO A 136 -11.18 21.75 -0.18
N PHE A 137 -10.86 22.12 -1.42
CA PHE A 137 -10.53 21.14 -2.46
C PHE A 137 -9.28 20.34 -2.05
N PRO A 138 -9.23 19.03 -2.37
CA PRO A 138 -8.03 18.23 -2.17
C PRO A 138 -6.98 18.65 -3.19
N SER A 139 -6.07 19.57 -2.87
CA SER A 139 -5.15 20.04 -3.91
C SER A 139 -3.86 20.71 -3.44
N ILE A 140 -3.27 20.27 -2.33
CA ILE A 140 -1.85 20.56 -2.12
C ILE A 140 -1.10 19.24 -2.26
N GLU A 141 -0.66 18.98 -3.50
CA GLU A 141 0.44 18.04 -3.71
C GLU A 141 1.69 18.67 -3.11
N HIS A 142 2.25 17.99 -2.14
CA HIS A 142 3.52 18.32 -1.52
C HIS A 142 4.59 17.47 -2.18
N ARG A 143 5.70 18.12 -2.54
CA ARG A 143 6.87 17.47 -3.09
C ARG A 143 8.03 17.66 -2.14
N VAL A 144 8.65 16.56 -1.75
CA VAL A 144 9.84 16.53 -0.89
C VAL A 144 11.02 16.13 -1.76
N ARG A 145 12.03 16.99 -1.87
CA ARG A 145 13.27 16.67 -2.59
C ARG A 145 14.23 15.90 -1.71
N THR A 146 15.01 15.01 -2.33
CA THR A 146 16.03 14.21 -1.69
C THR A 146 17.34 14.31 -2.45
N ASP A 147 18.45 14.48 -1.73
CA ASP A 147 19.78 14.51 -2.34
C ASP A 147 20.25 13.11 -2.80
N LEU A 148 19.61 12.07 -2.26
CA LEU A 148 19.89 10.66 -2.52
C LEU A 148 18.57 9.95 -2.86
N THR A 149 18.65 8.88 -3.66
CA THR A 149 17.48 8.06 -3.95
C THR A 149 16.97 7.34 -2.69
N GLN A 150 15.74 6.85 -2.74
CA GLN A 150 15.16 6.10 -1.61
C GLN A 150 16.02 4.88 -1.24
N GLU A 151 16.55 4.17 -2.23
CA GLU A 151 17.41 2.99 -2.03
C GLU A 151 18.72 3.38 -1.35
N ALA A 152 19.34 4.47 -1.78
CA ALA A 152 20.56 4.98 -1.16
C ALA A 152 20.31 5.40 0.30
N CYS A 153 19.17 6.04 0.58
CA CYS A 153 18.76 6.35 1.95
C CYS A 153 18.53 5.06 2.77
N MET A 154 17.85 4.06 2.21
CA MET A 154 17.59 2.78 2.88
C MET A 154 18.90 2.08 3.28
N VAL A 155 19.88 1.99 2.37
CA VAL A 155 21.18 1.38 2.66
C VAL A 155 21.93 2.13 3.75
N ARG A 156 21.87 3.47 3.74
CA ARG A 156 22.55 4.30 4.74
C ARG A 156 21.95 4.16 6.14
N GLU A 157 20.64 4.08 6.27
CA GLU A 157 19.97 3.90 7.56
C GLU A 157 20.06 2.45 8.09
N PHE A 158 20.29 1.47 7.20
CA PHE A 158 20.45 0.06 7.57
C PHE A 158 21.87 -0.31 8.01
N ALA A 159 22.89 0.46 7.58
CA ALA A 159 24.30 0.25 7.91
C ALA A 159 24.67 0.82 9.29
#